data_AF-A0A804IXF6-F1
#
_entry.id   AF-A0A804IXF6-F1
#
_cell.length_a   1.000
_cell.length_b   1.000
_cell.length_c   1.000
_cell.angle_alpha   90.00
_cell.angle_beta   90.00
_cell.angle_gamma   90.00
#
_symmetry.space_group_name_H-M   'P 1'
#
loop_
_entity.id
_entity.type
_entity.pdbx_description
1 polymer ?
#
loop_
_entity_poly.entity_id
_entity_poly.type
_entity_poly.pdbx_seq_one_letter_code
_entity_poly.pdbx_strand_id
1 'polypeptide(L)'
;MLPLSVHERVLLIYLYACSWQIPLPLCESIKSLFVQRGVRNTRKERAKGEAMEKAEAKAPDVSLKELSNRLEEFAKERDWEQYHSPRNLLLAMVGEVGELAEIFMWRGEVAKSLPNWEESEKEHLGEELSDVLLYLIRLSDICGIDLGDAATKKIVKNAIKYPAKAT
;
A
#
# COMPACT_ATOMS: atom_id res chain seq x y z
N MET A 1 -16.88 -30.69 5.48
CA MET A 1 -16.23 -29.46 4.98
C MET A 1 -14.76 -29.55 5.33
N LEU A 2 -13.89 -29.65 4.33
CA LEU A 2 -12.44 -29.61 4.55
C LEU A 2 -12.02 -28.16 4.81
N PRO A 3 -11.05 -27.89 5.69
CA PRO A 3 -10.56 -26.54 5.92
C PRO A 3 -9.85 -26.04 4.66
N LEU A 4 -10.34 -24.95 4.07
CA LEU A 4 -9.71 -24.30 2.93
C LEU A 4 -8.25 -23.95 3.28
N SER A 5 -7.36 -24.15 2.32
CA SER A 5 -5.95 -23.77 2.42
C SER A 5 -5.80 -22.24 2.44
N VAL A 6 -4.65 -21.74 2.91
CA VAL A 6 -4.33 -20.29 2.87
C VAL A 6 -4.39 -19.76 1.43
N HIS A 7 -3.98 -20.59 0.46
CA HIS A 7 -4.03 -20.30 -0.97
C HIS A 7 -5.47 -20.04 -1.45
N GLU A 8 -6.43 -20.88 -1.05
CA GLU A 8 -7.85 -20.70 -1.41
C GLU A 8 -8.47 -19.46 -0.75
N ARG A 9 -8.01 -19.07 0.45
CA ARG A 9 -8.50 -17.86 1.13
C ARG A 9 -8.01 -16.56 0.48
N VAL A 10 -6.77 -16.51 0.01
CA VAL A 10 -6.23 -15.34 -0.71
C VAL A 10 -6.84 -15.22 -2.10
N LEU A 11 -6.96 -16.34 -2.83
CA LEU A 11 -7.71 -16.38 -4.09
C LEU A 11 -9.16 -15.97 -3.91
N LEU A 12 -9.82 -16.36 -2.80
CA LEU A 12 -11.17 -15.92 -2.51
C LEU A 12 -11.24 -14.41 -2.27
N ILE A 13 -10.26 -13.77 -1.64
CA ILE A 13 -10.20 -12.31 -1.46
C ILE A 13 -10.00 -11.60 -2.81
N TYR A 14 -9.04 -12.06 -3.62
CA TYR A 14 -8.76 -11.53 -4.95
C TYR A 14 -9.97 -11.70 -5.89
N LEU A 15 -10.59 -12.89 -5.89
CA LEU A 15 -11.79 -13.17 -6.67
C LEU A 15 -13.04 -12.44 -6.13
N TYR A 16 -13.17 -12.22 -4.81
CA TYR A 16 -14.27 -11.41 -4.26
C TYR A 16 -14.14 -9.94 -4.67
N ALA A 17 -12.91 -9.41 -4.66
CA ALA A 17 -12.62 -8.05 -5.11
C ALA A 17 -12.93 -7.87 -6.61
N CYS A 18 -12.61 -8.87 -7.45
CA CYS A 18 -12.96 -8.87 -8.88
C CYS A 18 -14.47 -9.10 -9.15
N SER A 19 -15.18 -9.85 -8.28
CA SER A 19 -16.56 -10.26 -8.54
C SER A 19 -17.62 -9.27 -8.02
N TRP A 20 -17.23 -8.28 -7.21
CA TRP A 20 -18.07 -7.11 -6.92
C TRP A 20 -17.84 -6.06 -8.00
N GLN A 21 -18.86 -5.84 -8.82
CA GLN A 21 -18.94 -4.81 -9.86
C GLN A 21 -18.84 -3.40 -9.23
N ILE A 22 -17.67 -3.03 -8.74
CA ILE A 22 -17.31 -1.63 -8.49
C ILE A 22 -17.25 -1.02 -9.89
N PRO A 23 -18.01 0.06 -10.18
CA PRO A 23 -17.84 0.76 -11.44
C PRO A 23 -16.35 1.11 -11.58
N LEU A 24 -15.78 0.67 -12.70
CA LEU A 24 -14.35 0.70 -13.02
C LEU A 24 -13.65 2.09 -13.04
N PRO A 25 -14.28 3.27 -12.87
CA PRO A 25 -13.50 4.50 -12.73
C PRO A 25 -12.61 4.57 -11.48
N LEU A 26 -12.81 3.73 -10.45
CA LEU A 26 -12.02 3.80 -9.21
C LEU A 26 -10.73 2.94 -9.22
N CYS A 27 -10.74 1.79 -9.90
CA CYS A 27 -9.59 0.87 -9.90
C CYS A 27 -8.59 1.22 -11.01
N GLU A 28 -9.09 1.58 -12.21
CA GLU A 28 -8.26 2.00 -13.35
C GLU A 28 -7.63 3.39 -13.15
N SER A 29 -8.29 4.31 -12.42
CA SER A 29 -7.71 5.64 -12.17
C SER A 29 -6.58 5.64 -11.14
N ILE A 30 -6.52 4.65 -10.23
CA ILE A 30 -5.42 4.54 -9.26
C ILE A 30 -4.23 3.77 -9.88
N LYS A 31 -4.47 2.69 -10.64
CA LYS A 31 -3.38 1.99 -11.35
C LYS A 31 -2.83 2.73 -12.57
N SER A 32 -3.65 3.49 -13.32
CA SER A 32 -3.16 4.26 -14.49
C SER A 32 -2.30 5.48 -14.14
N LEU A 33 -2.06 5.74 -12.85
CA LEU A 33 -1.16 6.80 -12.38
C LEU A 33 0.19 6.29 -11.85
N PHE A 34 0.35 5.00 -11.54
CA PHE A 34 1.65 4.43 -11.15
C PHE A 34 2.34 3.61 -12.27
N VAL A 35 1.60 2.97 -13.18
CA VAL A 35 2.19 2.29 -14.35
C VAL A 35 1.55 2.78 -15.65
N GLN A 36 1.99 3.93 -16.16
CA GLN A 36 1.83 4.23 -17.59
C GLN A 36 3.01 3.66 -18.37
N ARG A 37 2.91 2.38 -18.74
CA ARG A 37 3.65 1.84 -19.88
C ARG A 37 3.13 2.50 -21.17
N GLY A 38 3.87 3.51 -21.61
CA GLY A 38 4.25 3.70 -23.00
C GLY A 38 3.23 4.25 -24.00
N VAL A 39 3.11 5.58 -24.06
CA VAL A 39 3.12 6.31 -25.35
C VAL A 39 4.03 7.54 -25.19
N ARG A 40 5.13 7.56 -25.94
CA ARG A 40 6.19 8.60 -25.89
C ARG A 40 5.63 9.97 -26.25
N ASN A 41 5.63 10.88 -25.28
CA ASN A 41 5.45 12.32 -25.50
C ASN A 41 6.60 13.04 -24.77
N THR A 42 7.51 13.65 -25.54
CA THR A 42 8.80 14.21 -25.09
C THR A 42 8.69 15.27 -23.99
N ARG A 43 7.50 15.88 -23.83
CA ARG A 43 7.20 16.83 -22.74
C ARG A 43 6.92 16.15 -21.40
N LYS A 44 6.35 14.94 -21.44
CA LYS A 44 6.09 14.11 -20.25
C LYS A 44 7.38 13.49 -19.71
N GLU A 45 8.34 13.20 -20.58
CA GLU A 45 9.66 12.68 -20.20
C GLU A 45 10.52 13.72 -19.45
N ARG A 46 10.47 15.00 -19.84
CA ARG A 46 11.14 16.08 -19.08
C ARG A 46 10.51 16.29 -17.70
N ALA A 47 9.18 16.36 -17.61
CA ALA A 47 8.49 16.49 -16.33
C ALA A 47 8.68 15.25 -15.43
N LYS A 48 8.77 14.06 -16.03
CA LYS A 48 9.10 12.81 -15.33
C LYS A 48 10.56 12.81 -14.85
N GLY A 49 11.49 13.33 -15.65
CA GLY A 49 12.89 13.49 -15.28
C GLY A 49 13.08 14.45 -14.10
N GLU A 50 12.43 15.61 -14.13
CA GLU A 50 12.46 16.59 -13.03
C GLU A 50 11.79 16.06 -11.76
N ALA A 51 10.73 15.25 -11.87
CA ALA A 51 10.09 14.59 -10.74
C ALA A 51 10.92 13.43 -10.17
N MET A 52 11.62 12.65 -11.01
CA MET A 52 12.55 11.60 -10.60
C MET A 52 13.79 12.19 -9.90
N GLU A 53 14.36 13.27 -10.43
CA GLU A 53 15.52 13.94 -9.82
C GLU A 53 15.19 14.50 -8.42
N LYS A 54 13.93 14.94 -8.20
CA LYS A 54 13.44 15.34 -6.88
C LYS A 54 13.16 14.17 -5.93
N ALA A 55 12.92 12.96 -6.45
CA ALA A 55 12.65 11.75 -5.69
C ALA A 55 13.93 11.00 -5.29
N GLU A 56 15.05 11.20 -6.01
CA GLU A 56 16.34 10.53 -5.75
C GLU A 56 17.09 11.02 -4.49
N ALA A 57 16.68 12.16 -3.91
CA ALA A 57 17.21 12.57 -2.61
C ALA A 57 16.56 11.72 -1.50
N LYS A 58 17.34 10.88 -0.80
CA LYS A 58 16.89 10.11 0.37
C LYS A 58 16.07 11.01 1.29
N ALA A 59 14.75 10.78 1.32
CA ALA A 59 13.86 11.61 2.11
C ALA A 59 14.30 11.57 3.58
N PRO A 60 14.30 12.72 4.30
CA PRO A 60 14.45 12.72 5.75
C PRO A 60 13.37 11.83 6.38
N ASP A 61 13.55 11.42 7.63
CA ASP A 61 12.54 10.63 8.36
C ASP A 61 11.18 11.33 8.28
N VAL A 62 10.20 10.67 7.66
CA VAL A 62 8.89 11.25 7.36
C VAL A 62 7.88 10.77 8.40
N SER A 63 7.20 11.71 9.07
CA SER A 63 6.18 11.35 10.03
C SER A 63 4.90 10.84 9.36
N LEU A 64 4.12 9.98 10.05
CA LEU A 64 2.80 9.55 9.57
C LEU A 64 1.87 10.74 9.28
N LYS A 65 1.97 11.81 10.09
CA LYS A 65 1.16 13.00 9.90
C LYS A 65 1.55 13.77 8.64
N GLU A 66 2.84 13.84 8.34
CA GLU A 66 3.33 14.46 7.11
C GLU A 66 2.88 13.68 5.86
N LEU A 67 2.96 12.35 5.89
CA LEU A 67 2.41 11.51 4.81
C LEU A 67 0.89 11.71 4.66
N SER A 68 0.14 11.78 5.76
CA SER A 68 -1.30 12.05 5.74
C SER A 68 -1.62 13.38 5.06
N ASN A 69 -0.89 14.44 5.41
CA ASN A 69 -1.11 15.76 4.82
C ASN A 69 -0.79 15.77 3.31
N ARG A 70 0.31 15.12 2.90
CA ARG A 70 0.67 14.99 1.47
C ARG A 70 -0.39 14.21 0.68
N LEU A 71 -0.97 13.16 1.27
CA LEU A 71 -2.05 12.39 0.66
C LEU A 71 -3.34 13.20 0.54
N GLU A 72 -3.65 14.01 1.56
CA GLU A 72 -4.81 14.92 1.53
C GLU A 72 -4.66 15.97 0.42
N GLU A 73 -3.50 16.61 0.31
CA GLU A 73 -3.19 17.55 -0.77
C GLU A 73 -3.29 16.89 -2.15
N PHE A 74 -2.68 15.71 -2.30
CA PHE A 74 -2.73 14.95 -3.55
C PHE A 74 -4.16 14.60 -3.97
N ALA A 75 -5.02 14.25 -3.01
CA ALA A 75 -6.42 13.94 -3.25
C ALA A 75 -7.24 15.18 -3.63
N LYS A 76 -7.00 16.30 -2.95
CA LYS A 76 -7.69 17.58 -3.22
C LYS A 76 -7.38 18.11 -4.61
N GLU A 77 -6.11 18.06 -5.02
CA GLU A 77 -5.68 18.50 -6.36
C GLU A 77 -6.40 17.77 -7.49
N ARG A 78 -6.87 16.54 -7.24
CA ARG A 78 -7.49 15.66 -8.23
C ARG A 78 -9.00 15.51 -8.04
N ASP A 79 -9.58 16.20 -7.05
CA ASP A 79 -10.99 16.04 -6.67
C ASP A 79 -11.35 14.58 -6.34
N TRP A 80 -10.42 13.85 -5.71
CA TRP A 80 -10.58 12.42 -5.40
C TRP A 80 -11.27 12.16 -4.06
N GLU A 81 -11.48 13.20 -3.25
CA GLU A 81 -12.12 13.05 -1.94
C GLU A 81 -13.53 12.43 -2.03
N GLN A 82 -14.24 12.65 -3.15
CA GLN A 82 -15.54 12.04 -3.43
C GLN A 82 -15.53 10.50 -3.47
N TYR A 83 -14.38 9.90 -3.75
CA TYR A 83 -14.21 8.45 -3.85
C TYR A 83 -13.68 7.81 -2.57
N HIS A 84 -13.18 8.64 -1.64
CA HIS A 84 -12.51 8.20 -0.41
C HIS A 84 -13.51 7.91 0.73
N SER A 85 -14.52 7.09 0.48
CA SER A 85 -15.31 6.54 1.59
C SER A 85 -14.47 5.50 2.36
N PRO A 86 -14.66 5.32 3.69
CA PRO A 86 -13.89 4.34 4.47
C PRO A 86 -13.95 2.92 3.89
N ARG A 87 -15.12 2.52 3.36
CA ARG A 87 -15.29 1.22 2.71
C ARG A 87 -14.43 1.10 1.45
N ASN A 88 -14.41 2.13 0.60
CA ASN A 88 -13.66 2.07 -0.65
C ASN A 88 -12.15 2.01 -0.39
N LEU A 89 -11.65 2.82 0.56
CA LEU A 89 -10.24 2.79 0.94
C LEU A 89 -9.83 1.45 1.55
N LEU A 90 -10.68 0.84 2.38
CA LEU A 90 -10.44 -0.49 2.91
C LEU A 90 -10.35 -1.54 1.79
N LEU A 91 -11.27 -1.50 0.82
CA LEU A 91 -11.27 -2.44 -0.29
C LEU A 91 -10.06 -2.25 -1.22
N ALA A 92 -9.66 -1.00 -1.47
CA ALA A 92 -8.45 -0.69 -2.22
C ALA A 92 -7.20 -1.24 -1.51
N MET A 93 -7.06 -0.97 -0.20
CA MET A 93 -5.96 -1.51 0.61
C MET A 93 -5.89 -3.04 0.56
N VAL A 94 -7.03 -3.73 0.56
CA VAL A 94 -7.08 -5.19 0.44
C VAL A 94 -6.57 -5.66 -0.94
N GLY A 95 -6.81 -4.89 -2.00
CA GLY A 95 -6.22 -5.11 -3.32
C GLY A 95 -4.70 -5.08 -3.29
N GLU A 96 -4.13 -4.02 -2.71
CA GLU A 96 -2.66 -3.86 -2.61
C GLU A 96 -2.03 -4.94 -1.70
N VAL A 97 -2.72 -5.37 -0.65
CA VAL A 97 -2.28 -6.54 0.15
C VAL A 97 -2.24 -7.81 -0.71
N GLY A 98 -3.14 -7.94 -1.69
CA GLY A 98 -3.13 -9.01 -2.67
C GLY A 98 -1.89 -8.96 -3.57
N GLU A 99 -1.59 -7.79 -4.14
CA GLU A 99 -0.41 -7.56 -4.98
C GLU A 99 0.90 -7.81 -4.20
N LEU A 100 0.98 -7.30 -2.97
CA LEU A 100 2.06 -7.62 -2.05
C LEU A 100 2.20 -9.14 -1.82
N ALA A 101 1.09 -9.87 -1.67
CA ALA A 101 1.12 -11.31 -1.48
C ALA A 101 1.59 -12.07 -2.73
N GLU A 102 1.26 -11.58 -3.93
CA GLU A 102 1.70 -12.19 -5.20
C GLU A 102 3.22 -12.24 -5.33
N ILE A 103 3.93 -11.22 -4.83
CA ILE A 103 5.41 -11.18 -4.81
C ILE A 103 6.00 -12.41 -4.11
N PHE A 104 5.35 -12.88 -3.04
CA PHE A 104 5.82 -14.01 -2.23
C PHE A 104 5.19 -15.35 -2.62
N MET A 105 4.10 -15.35 -3.38
CA MET A 105 3.27 -16.55 -3.64
C MET A 105 4.06 -17.74 -4.22
N TRP A 106 5.02 -17.49 -5.10
CA TRP A 106 5.84 -18.53 -5.75
C TRP A 106 7.23 -18.69 -5.15
N ARG A 107 7.52 -17.99 -4.05
CA ARG A 107 8.80 -18.11 -3.34
C ARG A 107 8.71 -19.27 -2.35
N GLY A 108 9.82 -20.00 -2.20
CA GLY A 108 10.00 -20.94 -1.08
C GLY A 108 10.24 -20.18 0.23
N GLU A 109 11.03 -20.76 1.14
CA GLU A 109 11.45 -20.02 2.33
C GLU A 109 12.26 -18.77 1.95
N VAL A 110 11.78 -17.60 2.37
CA VAL A 110 12.45 -16.32 2.12
C VAL A 110 13.30 -15.95 3.33
N ALA A 111 14.61 -15.79 3.11
CA ALA A 111 15.55 -15.38 4.14
C ALA A 111 15.34 -13.91 4.56
N LYS A 112 15.66 -13.59 5.82
CA LYS A 112 15.71 -12.21 6.29
C LYS A 112 16.69 -11.39 5.45
N SER A 113 16.41 -10.10 5.30
CA SER A 113 17.23 -9.15 4.52
C SER A 113 17.35 -9.43 3.02
N LEU A 114 16.59 -10.41 2.50
CA LEU A 114 16.43 -10.66 1.06
C LEU A 114 17.76 -10.72 0.27
N PRO A 115 18.75 -11.53 0.70
CA PRO A 115 20.09 -11.52 0.11
C PRO A 115 20.12 -12.00 -1.35
N ASN A 116 19.14 -12.82 -1.76
CA ASN A 116 19.04 -13.40 -3.10
C ASN A 116 18.01 -12.67 -3.98
N TRP A 117 17.65 -11.43 -3.62
CA TRP A 117 16.70 -10.63 -4.39
C TRP A 117 17.46 -9.57 -5.18
N GLU A 118 17.10 -9.44 -6.44
CA GLU A 118 17.55 -8.37 -7.32
C GLU A 118 17.02 -7.03 -6.84
N GLU A 119 17.71 -5.95 -7.17
CA GLU A 119 17.32 -4.61 -6.69
C GLU A 119 15.93 -4.21 -7.18
N SER A 120 15.57 -4.58 -8.42
CA SER A 120 14.23 -4.36 -8.98
C SER A 120 13.13 -5.12 -8.21
N GLU A 121 13.45 -6.28 -7.64
CA GLU A 121 12.47 -7.04 -6.83
C GLU A 121 12.26 -6.36 -5.46
N LYS A 122 13.31 -5.76 -4.90
CA LYS A 122 13.22 -4.99 -3.66
C LYS A 122 12.51 -3.65 -3.87
N GLU A 123 12.74 -3.01 -5.01
CA GLU A 123 12.02 -1.80 -5.43
C GLU A 123 10.53 -2.11 -5.53
N HIS A 124 10.15 -3.14 -6.29
CA HIS A 124 8.75 -3.56 -6.41
C HIS A 124 8.12 -3.94 -5.07
N LEU A 125 8.84 -4.67 -4.20
CA LEU A 125 8.39 -4.93 -2.84
C LEU A 125 8.17 -3.64 -2.04
N GLY A 126 9.05 -2.66 -2.20
CA GLY A 126 8.94 -1.34 -1.59
C GLY A 126 7.72 -0.56 -2.06
N GLU A 127 7.37 -0.65 -3.35
CA GLU A 127 6.15 -0.06 -3.93
C GLU A 127 4.91 -0.65 -3.27
N GLU A 128 4.74 -1.98 -3.30
CA GLU A 128 3.54 -2.64 -2.74
C GLU A 128 3.40 -2.43 -1.22
N LEU A 129 4.52 -2.43 -0.48
CA LEU A 129 4.50 -2.10 0.95
C LEU A 129 4.07 -0.65 1.19
N SER A 130 4.50 0.27 0.32
CA SER A 130 4.16 1.68 0.41
C SER A 130 2.68 1.89 0.09
N ASP A 131 2.14 1.22 -0.92
CA ASP A 131 0.73 1.36 -1.28
C ASP A 131 -0.20 0.93 -0.14
N VAL A 132 0.07 -0.22 0.49
CA VAL A 132 -0.65 -0.67 1.70
C VAL A 132 -0.57 0.38 2.82
N LEU A 133 0.62 0.94 3.06
CA LEU A 133 0.82 1.97 4.09
C LEU A 133 0.02 3.24 3.79
N LEU A 134 0.07 3.74 2.56
CA LEU A 134 -0.57 4.99 2.16
C LEU A 134 -2.09 4.88 2.26
N TYR A 135 -2.69 3.76 1.84
CA TYR A 135 -4.11 3.53 2.06
C TYR A 135 -4.48 3.44 3.53
N LEU A 136 -3.67 2.78 4.36
CA LEU A 136 -3.92 2.69 5.80
C LEU A 136 -3.88 4.07 6.47
N ILE A 137 -2.90 4.91 6.09
CA ILE A 137 -2.80 6.30 6.57
C ILE A 137 -4.06 7.08 6.15
N ARG A 138 -4.43 7.05 4.87
CA ARG A 138 -5.61 7.80 4.40
C ARG A 138 -6.91 7.29 5.03
N LEU A 139 -7.05 5.99 5.22
CA LEU A 139 -8.19 5.39 5.92
C LEU A 139 -8.25 5.87 7.38
N SER A 140 -7.12 5.94 8.07
CA SER A 140 -7.06 6.42 9.45
C SER A 140 -7.47 7.89 9.56
N ASP A 141 -7.00 8.72 8.63
CA ASP A 141 -7.31 10.16 8.55
C ASP A 141 -8.82 10.40 8.36
N ILE A 142 -9.45 9.70 7.41
CA ILE A 142 -10.90 9.80 7.16
C ILE A 142 -11.72 9.25 8.33
N CYS A 143 -11.21 8.24 9.04
CA CYS A 143 -11.85 7.73 10.24
C CYS A 143 -11.62 8.62 11.49
N GLY A 144 -10.80 9.67 11.40
CA GLY A 144 -10.44 10.52 12.53
C GLY A 144 -9.60 9.79 13.60
N ILE A 145 -8.80 8.81 13.18
CA ILE A 145 -7.95 8.00 14.06
C ILE A 145 -6.50 8.47 13.93
N ASP A 146 -5.89 8.87 15.04
CA ASP A 146 -4.44 9.06 15.10
C ASP A 146 -3.76 7.69 15.07
N LEU A 147 -3.27 7.32 13.88
CA LEU A 147 -2.64 6.02 13.65
C LEU A 147 -1.36 5.84 14.46
N GLY A 148 -0.58 6.91 14.69
CA GLY A 148 0.66 6.86 15.45
C GLY A 148 0.42 6.59 16.93
N ASP A 149 -0.53 7.31 17.53
CA ASP A 149 -0.98 7.08 18.90
C ASP A 149 -1.62 5.69 19.06
N ALA A 150 -2.50 5.30 18.12
CA ALA A 150 -3.16 4.00 18.13
C ALA A 150 -2.14 2.84 18.07
N ALA A 151 -1.13 2.94 17.18
CA ALA A 151 -0.07 1.95 17.06
C ALA A 151 0.79 1.86 18.33
N THR A 152 1.17 3.00 18.91
CA THR A 152 1.96 3.07 20.15
C THR A 152 1.22 2.42 21.32
N LYS A 153 -0.07 2.76 21.50
CA LYS A 153 -0.94 2.12 22.50
C LYS A 153 -1.09 0.61 22.25
N LYS A 154 -1.12 0.20 20.99
CA LYS A 154 -1.24 -1.23 20.62
C LYS A 154 0.01 -2.03 20.98
N ILE A 155 1.20 -1.46 20.85
CA ILE A 155 2.46 -2.11 21.27
C ILE A 155 2.44 -2.37 22.78
N VAL A 156 2.06 -1.39 23.60
CA VAL A 156 1.94 -1.57 25.06
C VAL A 156 0.96 -2.69 25.42
N LYS A 157 -0.22 -2.70 24.77
CA LYS A 157 -1.20 -3.78 24.95
C LYS A 157 -0.65 -5.15 24.54
N ASN A 158 0.15 -5.22 23.46
CA ASN A 158 0.77 -6.46 23.00
C ASN A 158 1.84 -6.95 23.98
N ALA A 159 2.63 -6.06 24.59
CA ALA A 159 3.63 -6.42 25.59
C ALA A 159 2.99 -7.02 26.86
N ILE A 160 1.83 -6.51 27.27
CA ILE A 160 1.05 -7.09 28.38
C ILE A 160 0.50 -8.47 27.99
N LYS A 161 -0.02 -8.61 26.76
CA LYS A 161 -0.59 -9.87 26.26
C LYS A 161 0.48 -10.96 26.05
N TYR A 162 1.67 -10.57 25.65
CA TYR A 162 2.80 -11.45 25.33
C TYR A 162 4.04 -10.97 26.11
N PRO A 163 4.12 -11.25 27.42
CA PRO A 163 5.24 -10.82 28.22
C PRO A 163 6.54 -11.50 27.74
N ALA A 164 7.64 -10.76 27.81
CA ALA A 164 8.95 -11.36 27.60
C ALA A 164 9.16 -12.47 28.63
N LYS A 165 9.73 -13.60 28.21
CA LYS A 165 10.17 -14.61 29.17
C LYS A 165 11.22 -13.94 30.06
N ALA A 166 11.01 -14.03 31.38
CA ALA A 166 12.07 -13.70 32.33
C ALA A 166 13.27 -14.58 31.97
N THR A 167 14.37 -13.93 31.64
CA THR A 167 15.64 -14.60 31.27
C THR A 167 16.36 -15.03 32.53
#